data_AF-A0A022LK58-F1
#
_entry.id   AF-A0A022LK58-F1
#
_cell.length_a   1.000
_cell.length_b   1.000
_cell.length_c   1.000
_cell.angle_alpha   90.00
_cell.angle_beta   90.00
_cell.angle_gamma   90.00
#
_symmetry.space_group_name_H-M   'P 1'
#
loop_
_entity.id
_entity.type
_entity.pdbx_description
1 polymer ?
#
loop_
_entity_poly.entity_id
_entity_poly.type
_entity_poly.pdbx_seq_one_letter_code
_entity_poly.pdbx_strand_id
1 'polypeptide(L)'
;MPITLYVLHSLAFFAQVVGGYLVVRETVTTLRNVHALRDGLKAAETAKQEHRESLRKIPTSVSGIGGGRISLPTISAEAREGIVEQLGPGAAAERAALRKFLEGQFPGDRKFAWLGVGLLVGGIFAGYVANMLSVAA
;
A
#
# COMPACT_ATOMS: atom_id res chain seq x y z
N MET A 1 -9.50 -40.33 -29.30
CA MET A 1 -10.19 -39.03 -29.21
C MET A 1 -10.65 -38.62 -27.80
N PRO A 2 -11.34 -39.45 -26.99
CA PRO A 2 -11.90 -38.98 -25.72
C PRO A 2 -10.83 -38.67 -24.66
N ILE A 3 -9.78 -39.50 -24.55
CA ILE A 3 -8.70 -39.31 -23.57
C ILE A 3 -7.98 -37.97 -23.78
N THR A 4 -7.75 -37.57 -25.02
CA THR A 4 -7.09 -36.30 -25.36
C THR A 4 -7.94 -35.11 -24.93
N LEU A 5 -9.25 -35.16 -25.13
CA LEU A 5 -10.19 -34.13 -24.68
C LEU A 5 -10.24 -34.03 -23.15
N TYR A 6 -10.27 -35.17 -22.45
CA TYR A 6 -10.22 -35.19 -20.98
C TYR A 6 -8.93 -34.58 -20.44
N VAL A 7 -7.78 -34.93 -21.01
CA VAL A 7 -6.48 -34.37 -20.61
C VAL A 7 -6.45 -32.85 -20.85
N LEU A 8 -6.96 -32.39 -21.99
CA LEU A 8 -6.98 -30.96 -22.32
C LEU A 8 -7.90 -30.16 -21.40
N HIS A 9 -9.09 -30.69 -21.08
CA HIS A 9 -10.01 -30.08 -20.12
C HIS A 9 -9.44 -30.06 -18.70
N SER A 10 -8.81 -31.15 -18.25
CA SER A 10 -8.15 -31.19 -16.93
C SER A 10 -7.02 -30.16 -16.84
N LEU A 11 -6.18 -30.05 -17.87
CA LEU A 11 -5.11 -29.03 -17.92
C LEU A 11 -5.67 -27.61 -17.92
N ALA A 12 -6.71 -27.35 -18.70
CA ALA A 12 -7.38 -26.04 -18.74
C ALA A 12 -7.95 -25.68 -17.37
N PHE A 13 -8.63 -26.63 -16.71
CA PHE A 13 -9.18 -26.44 -15.38
C PHE A 13 -8.09 -26.15 -14.34
N PHE A 14 -7.01 -26.95 -14.32
CA PHE A 14 -5.89 -26.72 -13.40
C PHE A 14 -5.23 -25.36 -13.64
N ALA A 15 -5.01 -24.98 -14.90
CA ALA A 15 -4.44 -23.67 -15.23
C ALA A 15 -5.34 -22.51 -14.77
N GLN A 16 -6.66 -22.64 -14.92
CA GLN A 16 -7.62 -21.63 -14.46
C GLN A 16 -7.68 -21.53 -12.93
N VAL A 17 -7.72 -22.66 -12.21
CA VAL A 17 -7.77 -22.67 -10.74
C VAL A 17 -6.48 -22.09 -10.16
N VAL A 18 -5.32 -22.53 -10.66
CA VAL A 18 -4.01 -22.04 -10.17
C VAL A 18 -3.80 -20.57 -10.56
N GLY A 19 -4.13 -20.19 -11.79
CA GLY A 19 -4.05 -18.81 -12.25
C GLY A 19 -4.95 -17.87 -11.42
N GLY A 20 -6.20 -18.28 -11.20
CA GLY A 20 -7.15 -17.55 -10.35
C GLY A 20 -6.68 -17.40 -8.91
N TYR A 21 -6.16 -18.47 -8.31
CA TYR A 21 -5.60 -18.43 -6.96
C TYR A 21 -4.45 -17.43 -6.83
N LEU A 22 -3.53 -17.41 -7.80
CA LEU A 22 -2.40 -16.46 -7.80
C LEU A 22 -2.87 -15.01 -7.89
N VAL A 23 -3.84 -14.70 -8.75
CA VAL A 23 -4.41 -13.35 -8.89
C VAL A 23 -5.13 -12.91 -7.62
N VAL A 24 -5.92 -13.79 -7.00
CA VAL A 24 -6.64 -13.49 -5.75
C VAL A 24 -5.65 -13.23 -4.62
N ARG A 25 -4.61 -14.05 -4.48
CA ARG A 25 -3.57 -13.87 -3.47
C ARG A 25 -2.86 -12.52 -3.63
N GLU A 26 -2.52 -12.14 -4.85
CA GLU A 26 -1.91 -10.85 -5.16
C GLU A 26 -2.84 -9.67 -4.79
N THR A 27 -4.12 -9.80 -5.12
CA THR A 27 -5.15 -8.80 -4.80
C THR A 27 -5.32 -8.62 -3.30
N VAL A 28 -5.39 -9.73 -2.54
CA VAL A 28 -5.49 -9.71 -1.07
C VAL A 28 -4.25 -9.06 -0.47
N THR A 29 -3.07 -9.35 -0.98
CA THR A 29 -1.80 -8.77 -0.50
C THR A 29 -1.77 -7.27 -0.76
N THR A 30 -2.20 -6.84 -1.95
CA THR A 30 -2.33 -5.43 -2.32
C THR A 30 -3.31 -4.70 -1.40
N LEU A 31 -4.49 -5.28 -1.16
CA LEU A 31 -5.49 -4.73 -0.24
C LEU A 31 -4.94 -4.58 1.19
N ARG A 32 -4.20 -5.57 1.70
CA ARG A 32 -3.57 -5.48 3.04
C ARG A 32 -2.54 -4.36 3.09
N ASN A 33 -1.72 -4.20 2.06
CA ASN A 33 -0.72 -3.14 1.98
C ASN A 33 -1.37 -1.74 1.90
N VAL A 34 -2.47 -1.60 1.16
CA VAL A 34 -3.24 -0.34 1.10
C VAL A 34 -3.86 0.00 2.45
N HIS A 35 -4.45 -0.98 3.16
CA HIS A 35 -4.96 -0.76 4.51
C HIS A 35 -3.84 -0.34 5.47
N ALA A 36 -2.70 -1.02 5.43
CA ALA A 36 -1.55 -0.65 6.25
C ALA A 36 -1.02 0.76 5.95
N LEU A 37 -1.03 1.19 4.69
CA LEU A 37 -0.71 2.57 4.32
C LEU A 37 -1.72 3.55 4.89
N ARG A 38 -3.02 3.28 4.73
CA ARG A 38 -4.10 4.14 5.23
C ARG A 38 -4.02 4.31 6.75
N ASP A 39 -3.77 3.22 7.47
CA ASP A 39 -3.62 3.25 8.93
C ASP A 39 -2.36 4.04 9.34
N GLY A 40 -1.25 3.87 8.60
CA GLY A 40 -0.02 4.65 8.80
C GLY A 40 -0.21 6.14 8.57
N LEU A 41 -0.95 6.54 7.53
CA LEU A 41 -1.29 7.93 7.26
C LEU A 41 -2.19 8.52 8.35
N LYS A 42 -3.19 7.76 8.80
CA LYS A 42 -4.08 8.19 9.88
C LYS A 42 -3.31 8.41 11.19
N ALA A 43 -2.40 7.50 11.53
CA ALA A 43 -1.54 7.64 12.71
C ALA A 43 -0.61 8.86 12.59
N ALA A 44 -0.07 9.12 11.40
CA ALA A 44 0.77 10.28 11.14
C ALA A 44 -0.02 11.60 11.28
N GLU A 45 -1.27 11.63 10.85
CA GLU A 45 -2.15 12.79 10.99
C GLU A 45 -2.50 13.06 12.46
N THR A 46 -2.78 12.03 13.25
CA THR A 46 -2.92 12.17 14.72
C THR A 46 -1.65 12.76 15.35
N ALA A 47 -0.47 12.28 14.96
CA ALA A 47 0.80 12.80 15.45
C ALA A 47 1.05 14.28 15.04
N LYS A 48 0.61 14.70 13.84
CA LYS A 48 0.65 16.12 13.44
C LYS A 48 -0.26 16.96 14.33
N GLN A 49 -1.46 16.48 14.65
CA GLN A 49 -2.40 17.19 15.52
C GLN A 49 -1.85 17.34 16.95
N GLU A 50 -1.34 16.26 17.54
CA GLU A 50 -0.69 16.29 18.87
C GLU A 50 0.50 17.26 18.89
N HIS A 51 1.31 17.27 17.83
CA HIS A 51 2.44 18.19 17.73
C HIS A 51 1.97 19.66 17.61
N ARG A 52 0.92 19.94 16.82
CA ARG A 52 0.30 21.27 16.75
C ARG A 52 -0.20 21.73 18.12
N GLU A 53 -0.85 20.86 18.88
CA GLU A 53 -1.30 21.17 20.24
C GLU A 53 -0.14 21.42 21.20
N SER A 54 0.95 20.65 21.09
CA SER A 54 2.14 20.84 21.93
C SER A 54 2.81 22.19 21.67
N LEU A 55 2.88 22.63 20.42
CA LEU A 55 3.45 23.93 20.04
C LEU A 55 2.60 25.09 20.56
N ARG A 56 1.27 24.94 20.64
CA ARG A 56 0.37 25.95 21.24
C ARG A 56 0.62 26.15 22.74
N LYS A 57 1.13 25.14 23.45
CA LYS A 57 1.41 25.19 24.90
C LYS A 57 2.79 25.75 25.26
N ILE A 58 3.64 26.07 24.27
CA ILE A 58 4.96 26.64 24.54
C ILE A 58 4.80 28.04 25.18
N PRO A 59 5.32 28.26 26.40
CA PRO A 59 5.19 29.54 27.07
C PRO A 59 5.92 30.63 26.30
N THR A 60 5.22 31.73 26.02
CA THR A 60 5.76 32.93 25.34
C THR A 60 6.63 33.80 26.24
N SER A 61 6.72 33.47 27.53
CA SER A 61 7.61 34.15 28.47
C SER A 61 8.21 33.17 29.46
N VAL A 62 9.49 33.35 29.76
CA VAL A 62 10.23 32.59 30.78
C VAL A 62 10.69 33.55 31.87
N SER A 63 10.71 33.07 33.11
CA SER A 63 11.22 33.82 34.25
C SER A 63 12.73 34.01 34.09
N GLY A 64 13.18 35.26 33.98
CA GLY A 64 14.59 35.61 33.90
C GLY A 64 15.29 35.51 35.25
N ILE A 65 16.60 35.30 35.21
CA ILE A 65 17.49 35.30 36.37
C ILE A 65 17.52 36.74 36.93
N GLY A 66 16.68 37.01 37.94
CA GLY A 66 16.52 38.35 38.53
C GLY A 66 15.07 38.85 38.68
N GLY A 67 14.06 38.04 38.37
CA GLY A 67 12.65 38.39 38.61
C GLY A 67 11.94 39.14 37.46
N GLY A 68 12.65 39.45 36.39
CA GLY A 68 12.07 39.96 35.14
C GLY A 68 11.48 38.84 34.27
N ARG A 69 10.46 39.15 33.46
CA ARG A 69 9.97 38.24 32.41
C ARG A 69 10.75 38.48 31.12
N ILE A 70 11.34 37.42 30.56
CA ILE A 70 11.97 37.47 29.24
C ILE A 70 10.91 36.98 28.23
N SER A 71 10.53 37.86 27.30
CA SER A 71 9.65 37.50 26.19
C SER A 71 10.45 36.68 25.18
N LEU A 72 10.03 35.45 24.94
CA LEU A 72 10.62 34.64 23.87
C LEU A 72 10.12 35.15 22.51
N PRO A 73 10.92 35.03 21.43
CA PRO A 73 10.46 35.35 20.09
C PRO A 73 9.24 34.48 19.74
N THR A 74 8.10 35.12 19.50
CA THR A 74 6.89 34.46 19.03
C THR A 74 7.10 34.00 17.59
N ILE A 75 7.33 32.70 17.40
CA ILE A 75 7.30 32.07 16.07
C ILE A 75 5.92 32.34 15.47
N SER A 76 5.87 32.95 14.27
CA SER A 76 4.61 33.26 13.59
C SER A 76 3.80 31.98 13.32
N ALA A 77 2.47 32.12 13.22
CA ALA A 77 1.60 30.98 12.99
C ALA A 77 1.95 30.24 11.67
N GLU A 78 2.32 30.98 10.60
CA GLU A 78 2.73 30.36 9.34
C GLU A 78 4.07 29.62 9.45
N ALA A 79 5.03 30.16 10.21
CA ALA A 79 6.32 29.49 10.42
C ALA A 79 6.15 28.21 11.27
N ARG A 80 5.21 28.19 12.22
CA ARG A 80 4.85 26.96 12.95
C ARG A 80 4.26 25.90 12.04
N GLU A 81 3.36 26.27 11.14
CA GLU A 81 2.78 25.31 10.18
C GLU A 81 3.85 24.75 9.23
N GLY A 82 4.74 25.60 8.70
CA GLY A 82 5.86 25.15 7.86
C GLY A 82 6.81 24.18 8.56
N ILE A 83 7.12 24.43 9.85
CA ILE A 83 7.98 23.53 10.65
C ILE A 83 7.27 22.20 10.93
N VAL A 84 5.97 22.22 11.24
CA VAL A 84 5.18 20.99 11.47
C VAL A 84 5.08 20.15 10.20
N GLU A 85 4.89 20.79 9.04
CA GLU A 85 4.76 20.11 7.76
C GLU A 85 6.09 19.56 7.23
N GLN A 86 7.21 20.26 7.43
CA GLN A 86 8.50 19.86 6.86
C GLN A 86 9.36 19.01 7.81
N LEU A 87 9.35 19.33 9.11
CA LEU A 87 10.25 18.78 10.14
C LEU A 87 9.50 18.05 11.27
N GLY A 88 8.16 18.08 11.26
CA GLY A 88 7.36 17.45 12.31
C GLY A 88 7.41 15.91 12.29
N PRO A 89 7.20 15.25 13.44
CA PRO A 89 7.20 13.79 13.56
C PRO A 89 6.16 13.11 12.65
N GLY A 90 5.04 13.80 12.35
CA GLY A 90 4.03 13.30 11.41
C GLY A 90 4.50 13.24 9.95
N ALA A 91 5.33 14.18 9.49
CA ALA A 91 5.90 14.13 8.14
C ALA A 91 6.92 12.99 7.99
N ALA A 92 7.68 12.70 9.06
CA ALA A 92 8.55 11.53 9.11
C ALA A 92 7.77 10.21 9.10
N ALA A 93 6.67 10.13 9.86
CA ALA A 93 5.77 8.98 9.87
C ALA A 93 5.09 8.75 8.51
N GLU A 94 4.64 9.81 7.83
CA GLU A 94 4.12 9.74 6.46
C GLU A 94 5.17 9.19 5.48
N ARG A 95 6.40 9.73 5.50
CA ARG A 95 7.49 9.24 4.64
C ARG A 95 7.81 7.77 4.91
N ALA A 96 7.80 7.34 6.18
CA ALA A 96 8.03 5.94 6.55
C ALA A 96 6.90 5.02 6.07
N ALA A 97 5.63 5.43 6.23
CA ALA A 97 4.47 4.68 5.75
C ALA A 97 4.47 4.58 4.21
N LEU A 98 4.77 5.68 3.52
CA LEU A 98 4.85 5.72 2.07
C LEU A 98 6.01 4.85 1.55
N ARG A 99 7.18 4.92 2.20
CA ARG A 99 8.33 4.08 1.87
C ARG A 99 8.00 2.60 2.05
N LYS A 100 7.39 2.22 3.17
CA LYS A 100 6.97 0.84 3.45
C LYS A 100 5.94 0.34 2.43
N PHE A 101 5.03 1.21 1.99
CA PHE A 101 4.08 0.90 0.94
C PHE A 101 4.78 0.72 -0.43
N LEU A 102 5.70 1.61 -0.80
CA LEU A 102 6.45 1.53 -2.05
C LEU A 102 7.35 0.28 -2.09
N GLU A 103 8.06 -0.01 -1.00
CA GLU A 103 8.86 -1.24 -0.87
C GLU A 103 7.96 -2.49 -0.90
N GLY A 104 6.74 -2.41 -0.38
CA GLY A 104 5.77 -3.50 -0.38
C GLY A 104 4.98 -3.69 -1.69
N GLN A 105 4.77 -2.65 -2.50
CA GLN A 105 4.10 -2.72 -3.81
C GLN A 105 5.06 -2.93 -4.98
N PHE A 106 6.33 -2.55 -4.83
CA PHE A 106 7.36 -2.70 -5.86
C PHE A 106 8.53 -3.61 -5.43
N PRO A 107 8.35 -4.76 -4.75
CA PRO A 107 9.40 -5.76 -4.75
C PRO A 107 9.56 -6.18 -6.22
N GLY A 108 10.77 -6.08 -6.77
CA GLY A 108 11.06 -6.12 -8.21
C GLY A 108 10.59 -7.34 -9.01
N ASP A 109 9.88 -8.29 -8.41
CA ASP A 109 9.41 -9.53 -9.01
C ASP A 109 7.87 -9.58 -9.15
N ARG A 110 7.31 -8.78 -10.06
CA ARG A 110 5.92 -8.98 -10.58
C ARG A 110 5.75 -10.27 -11.41
N LYS A 111 6.78 -11.13 -11.43
CA LYS A 111 6.83 -12.37 -12.22
C LYS A 111 5.65 -13.29 -11.90
N PHE A 112 5.31 -13.48 -10.63
CA PHE A 112 4.23 -14.38 -10.22
C PHE A 112 2.83 -13.88 -10.62
N ALA A 113 2.60 -12.57 -10.57
CA ALA A 113 1.34 -11.98 -11.03
C ALA A 113 1.16 -12.19 -12.54
N TRP A 114 2.21 -11.92 -13.34
CA TRP A 114 2.20 -12.16 -14.78
C TRP A 114 2.10 -13.65 -15.15
N LEU A 115 2.71 -14.52 -14.35
CA LEU A 115 2.62 -15.98 -14.51
C LEU A 115 1.18 -16.46 -14.24
N GLY A 116 0.51 -15.91 -13.22
CA GLY A 116 -0.91 -16.17 -12.95
C GLY A 116 -1.84 -15.71 -14.07
N VAL A 117 -1.64 -14.49 -14.59
CA VAL A 117 -2.39 -13.98 -15.75
C VAL A 117 -2.15 -14.84 -16.99
N GLY A 118 -0.90 -15.21 -17.25
CA GLY A 118 -0.53 -16.10 -18.36
C GLY A 118 -1.18 -17.48 -18.27
N LEU A 119 -1.22 -18.07 -17.06
CA LEU A 119 -1.90 -19.34 -16.82
C LEU A 119 -3.41 -19.24 -17.08
N LEU A 120 -4.04 -18.16 -16.65
CA LEU A 120 -5.47 -17.89 -16.86
C LEU A 120 -5.80 -17.77 -18.34
N VAL A 121 -5.05 -16.95 -19.08
CA VAL A 121 -5.24 -16.76 -20.53
C VAL A 121 -4.98 -18.07 -21.27
N GLY A 122 -3.88 -18.77 -20.94
CA GLY A 122 -3.55 -20.07 -21.52
C GLY A 122 -4.63 -21.12 -21.28
N GLY A 123 -5.18 -21.17 -20.06
CA GLY A 123 -6.27 -22.08 -19.70
C GLY A 123 -7.57 -21.78 -20.46
N ILE A 124 -7.91 -20.50 -20.68
CA ILE A 124 -9.06 -20.10 -21.49
C ILE A 124 -8.89 -20.56 -22.94
N PHE A 125 -7.72 -20.34 -23.54
CA PHE A 125 -7.43 -20.79 -24.90
C PHE A 125 -7.49 -22.32 -25.03
N ALA A 126 -6.88 -23.05 -24.09
CA ALA A 126 -6.91 -24.51 -24.08
C ALA A 126 -8.35 -25.04 -23.96
N GLY A 127 -9.17 -24.44 -23.08
CA GLY A 127 -10.59 -24.78 -22.94
C GLY A 127 -11.41 -24.48 -24.19
N TYR A 128 -11.13 -23.36 -24.86
CA TYR A 128 -11.78 -23.01 -26.13
C TYR A 128 -11.44 -24.01 -27.24
N VAL A 129 -10.18 -24.39 -27.39
CA VAL A 129 -9.73 -25.39 -28.37
C VAL A 129 -10.34 -26.76 -28.06
N ALA A 130 -10.39 -27.18 -26.79
CA ALA A 130 -11.06 -28.41 -26.38
C ALA A 130 -12.54 -28.42 -26.78
N ASN A 131 -13.24 -27.30 -26.55
CA ASN A 131 -14.64 -27.15 -26.90
C ASN A 131 -14.86 -27.20 -28.43
N MET A 132 -14.02 -26.52 -29.21
CA MET A 132 -14.09 -26.62 -30.68
C MET A 132 -13.85 -28.05 -31.18
N LEU A 133 -12.85 -28.75 -30.62
CA LEU A 133 -12.57 -30.14 -30.97
C LEU A 133 -13.70 -31.08 -30.58
N SER A 134 -14.41 -30.82 -29.48
CA SER A 134 -15.56 -31.61 -29.05
C SER A 134 -16.81 -31.38 -29.90
N VAL A 135 -16.95 -30.21 -30.55
CA VAL A 135 -18.04 -29.92 -31.48
C VAL A 135 -17.72 -30.43 -32.89
N ALA A 136 -16.44 -30.49 -33.26
CA ALA A 136 -15.97 -30.96 -34.55
C ALA A 136 -15.78 -32.49 -34.64
N ALA A 137 -15.80 -33.20 -33.51
CA ALA A 137 -15.72 -34.66 -33.41
C ALA A 137 -17.11 -35.28 -33.25
#